data_AF-A0A5K7ZSG1-F1
#
_entry.id   AF-A0A5K7ZSG1-F1
#
_cell.length_a   1.000
_cell.length_b   1.000
_cell.length_c   1.000
_cell.angle_alpha   90.00
_cell.angle_beta   90.00
_cell.angle_gamma   90.00
#
_symmetry.space_group_name_H-M   'P 1'
#
loop_
_entity.id
_entity.type
_entity.pdbx_description
1 polymer ?
#
loop_
_entity_poly.entity_id
_entity_poly.type
_entity_poly.pdbx_seq_one_letter_code
_entity_poly.pdbx_strand_id
1 'polypeptide(L)'
;MDVLIEMIKQGTTNFEDIIQVVVGASALCVPVAFSEEAWNLGRTLPVANIIVLVVLSLLFVNLYSLHNIFQGRITHRIFAFFARTFIDYSITLLVVLVVLSALDHLPIFSEPWVAVRSVVVLSLPASMGAVVVDSFDKE
;
A
#
# COMPACT_ATOMS: atom_id res chain seq x y z
N MET A 1 15.24 0.56 -29.81
CA MET A 1 13.81 0.79 -29.51
C MET A 1 13.23 -0.43 -28.79
N ASP A 2 13.62 -1.64 -29.19
CA ASP A 2 13.23 -2.90 -28.54
C ASP A 2 13.70 -3.03 -27.09
N VAL A 3 14.93 -2.59 -26.76
CA VAL A 3 15.45 -2.60 -25.37
C VAL A 3 14.61 -1.69 -24.44
N LEU A 4 14.07 -0.58 -24.95
CA LEU A 4 13.23 0.33 -24.15
C LEU A 4 11.85 -0.28 -23.90
N ILE A 5 11.30 -0.99 -24.88
CA ILE A 5 10.03 -1.72 -24.77
C ILE A 5 10.20 -2.92 -23.84
N GLU A 6 11.33 -3.61 -23.88
CA GLU A 6 11.66 -4.75 -23.01
C GLU A 6 11.95 -4.29 -21.56
N MET A 7 12.50 -3.09 -21.38
CA MET A 7 12.63 -2.45 -20.05
C MET A 7 11.29 -2.03 -19.46
N ILE A 8 10.32 -1.60 -20.27
CA ILE A 8 8.94 -1.36 -19.83
C ILE A 8 8.26 -2.70 -19.50
N LYS A 9 8.45 -3.72 -20.34
CA LYS A 9 7.84 -5.07 -20.19
C LYS A 9 8.39 -5.89 -19.01
N GLN A 10 9.57 -5.56 -18.48
CA GLN A 10 10.11 -6.13 -17.24
C GLN A 10 9.77 -5.32 -15.99
N GLY A 11 9.16 -4.14 -16.16
CA GLY A 11 8.58 -3.32 -15.08
C GLY A 11 7.06 -3.36 -15.04
N THR A 12 6.41 -4.16 -15.89
CA THR A 12 4.96 -4.36 -15.86
C THR A 12 4.62 -5.29 -14.71
N THR A 13 4.05 -4.74 -13.65
CA THR A 13 3.30 -5.47 -12.64
C THR A 13 2.40 -6.49 -13.34
N ASN A 14 2.61 -7.78 -13.09
CA ASN A 14 1.76 -8.80 -13.68
C ASN A 14 0.35 -8.69 -13.06
N PHE A 15 -0.66 -9.21 -13.75
CA PHE A 15 -2.01 -9.25 -13.18
C PHE A 15 -2.06 -10.04 -11.87
N GLU A 16 -1.19 -11.04 -11.74
CA GLU A 16 -0.96 -11.80 -10.52
C GLU A 16 -0.48 -10.94 -9.35
N ASP A 17 0.58 -10.13 -9.52
CA ASP A 17 1.06 -9.17 -8.51
C ASP A 17 -0.09 -8.24 -8.04
N ILE A 18 -0.92 -7.75 -8.97
CA ILE A 18 -2.07 -6.91 -8.64
C ILE A 18 -3.06 -7.66 -7.73
N ILE A 19 -3.41 -8.90 -8.09
CA ILE A 19 -4.30 -9.73 -7.28
C ILE A 19 -3.70 -9.98 -5.90
N GLN A 20 -2.42 -10.30 -5.81
CA GLN A 20 -1.72 -10.56 -4.56
C GLN A 20 -1.72 -9.33 -3.63
N VAL A 21 -1.42 -8.15 -4.19
CA VAL A 21 -1.51 -6.87 -3.46
C VAL A 21 -2.94 -6.61 -2.99
N VAL A 22 -3.94 -6.81 -3.85
CA VAL A 22 -5.36 -6.61 -3.49
C VAL A 22 -5.80 -7.56 -2.38
N VAL A 23 -5.50 -8.86 -2.51
CA VAL A 23 -5.88 -9.89 -1.54
C VAL A 23 -5.16 -9.65 -0.21
N GLY A 24 -3.85 -9.39 -0.25
CA GLY A 24 -3.05 -9.09 0.92
C GLY A 24 -3.51 -7.82 1.64
N ALA A 25 -3.74 -6.73 0.89
CA ALA A 25 -4.26 -5.49 1.46
C ALA A 25 -5.62 -5.71 2.12
N SER A 26 -6.52 -6.41 1.44
CA SER A 26 -7.86 -6.69 1.94
C SER A 26 -7.84 -7.55 3.20
N ALA A 27 -6.99 -8.58 3.24
CA ALA A 27 -6.89 -9.53 4.34
C ALA A 27 -6.61 -8.85 5.70
N LEU A 28 -5.79 -7.79 5.71
CA LEU A 28 -5.51 -7.01 6.92
C LEU A 28 -6.38 -5.75 7.05
N CYS A 29 -6.72 -5.09 5.94
CA CYS A 29 -7.53 -3.87 5.97
C CYS A 29 -8.94 -4.13 6.49
N VAL A 30 -9.61 -5.16 5.97
CA VAL A 30 -11.03 -5.43 6.25
C VAL A 30 -11.29 -5.68 7.75
N PRO A 31 -10.61 -6.61 8.45
CA PRO A 31 -10.87 -6.83 9.87
C PRO A 31 -10.53 -5.61 10.73
N VAL A 32 -9.50 -4.84 10.38
CA VAL A 32 -9.16 -3.61 11.10
C VAL A 32 -10.19 -2.51 10.83
N ALA A 33 -10.71 -2.41 9.60
CA ALA A 33 -11.74 -1.44 9.25
C ALA A 33 -13.09 -1.72 9.92
N PHE A 34 -13.35 -2.94 10.39
CA PHE A 34 -14.54 -3.28 11.18
C PHE A 34 -14.41 -2.92 12.67
N SER A 35 -13.24 -2.49 13.13
CA SER A 35 -13.02 -2.13 14.53
C SER A 35 -13.39 -0.67 14.78
N GLU A 36 -14.20 -0.44 15.82
CA GLU A 36 -14.55 0.88 16.34
C GLU A 36 -13.31 1.66 16.78
N GLU A 37 -12.29 0.97 17.29
CA GLU A 37 -11.01 1.56 17.67
C GLU A 37 -10.31 2.19 16.46
N ALA A 38 -10.36 1.54 15.29
CA ALA A 38 -9.77 2.09 14.08
C ALA A 38 -10.44 3.40 13.65
N TRP A 39 -11.77 3.48 13.78
CA TRP A 39 -12.52 4.70 13.46
C TRP A 39 -12.26 5.81 14.47
N ASN A 40 -12.23 5.49 15.75
CA ASN A 40 -11.93 6.45 16.80
C ASN A 40 -10.48 6.99 16.68
N LEU A 41 -9.55 6.11 16.30
CA LEU A 41 -8.17 6.50 16.03
C LEU A 41 -8.09 7.50 14.86
N GLY A 42 -8.89 7.32 13.80
CA GLY A 42 -9.02 8.28 12.70
C GLY A 42 -9.51 9.67 13.13
N ARG A 43 -10.33 9.77 14.19
CA ARG A 43 -10.82 11.05 14.73
C ARG A 43 -9.82 11.73 15.67
N THR A 44 -9.16 10.94 16.52
CA THR A 44 -8.36 11.44 17.66
C THR A 44 -6.87 11.65 17.37
N LEU A 45 -6.36 11.11 16.25
CA LEU A 45 -4.94 11.13 15.92
C LEU A 45 -4.37 12.56 15.74
N PRO A 46 -3.32 12.94 16.48
CA PRO A 46 -2.55 14.15 16.21
C PRO A 46 -1.75 14.03 14.91
N VAL A 47 -1.49 15.16 14.27
CA VAL A 47 -0.88 15.20 12.93
C VAL A 47 0.53 14.60 12.89
N ALA A 48 1.31 14.74 13.97
CA ALA A 48 2.64 14.15 14.08
C ALA A 48 2.61 12.62 13.91
N ASN A 49 1.62 11.96 14.50
CA ASN A 49 1.48 10.50 14.42
C ASN A 49 1.06 10.05 13.01
N ILE A 50 0.26 10.86 12.31
CA ILE A 50 -0.10 10.60 10.90
C ILE A 50 1.16 10.53 10.04
N ILE A 51 2.09 11.48 10.22
CA ILE A 51 3.36 11.51 9.48
C ILE A 51 4.15 10.22 9.75
N VAL A 52 4.21 9.78 11.01
CA VAL A 52 4.88 8.52 11.38
C VAL A 52 4.19 7.32 10.71
N LEU A 53 2.86 7.25 10.69
CA LEU A 53 2.12 6.17 10.03
C LEU A 53 2.37 6.14 8.52
N VAL A 54 2.40 7.29 7.86
CA VAL A 54 2.74 7.37 6.43
C VAL A 54 4.17 6.86 6.19
N VAL A 55 5.14 7.35 6.98
CA VAL A 55 6.54 6.91 6.87
C VAL A 55 6.66 5.40 7.10
N LEU A 56 5.97 4.85 8.11
CA LEU A 56 5.95 3.41 8.38
C LEU A 56 5.31 2.62 7.24
N SER A 57 4.18 3.09 6.70
CA SER A 57 3.51 2.41 5.57
C SER A 57 4.42 2.35 4.34
N LEU A 58 5.09 3.45 4.01
CA LEU A 58 6.08 3.51 2.93
C LEU A 58 7.30 2.63 3.23
N LEU A 59 7.73 2.58 4.50
CA LEU A 59 8.85 1.74 4.91
C LEU A 59 8.51 0.26 4.76
N PHE A 60 7.30 -0.19 5.12
CA PHE A 60 6.87 -1.57 4.91
C PHE A 60 6.88 -1.97 3.43
N VAL A 61 6.38 -1.11 2.54
CA VAL A 61 6.44 -1.35 1.10
C VAL A 61 7.88 -1.38 0.59
N ASN A 62 8.75 -0.51 1.11
CA ASN A 62 10.16 -0.46 0.71
C ASN A 62 11.02 -1.57 1.32
N LEU A 63 10.69 -2.13 2.50
CA LEU A 63 11.47 -3.17 3.16
C LEU A 63 11.58 -4.43 2.30
N TYR A 64 10.48 -4.83 1.66
CA TYR A 64 10.48 -5.95 0.73
C TYR A 64 11.31 -5.64 -0.52
N SER A 65 11.19 -4.42 -1.00
CA SER A 65 11.96 -3.92 -2.13
C SER A 65 13.48 -3.83 -1.82
N LEU A 66 13.86 -3.52 -0.58
CA LEU A 66 15.26 -3.51 -0.09
C LEU A 66 15.89 -4.91 -0.09
N HIS A 67 15.10 -5.95 0.21
CA HIS A 67 15.58 -7.34 0.14
C HIS A 67 16.03 -7.71 -1.29
N ASN A 68 15.33 -7.19 -2.32
CA ASN A 68 15.70 -7.37 -3.73
C ASN A 68 16.98 -6.61 -4.13
N ILE A 69 17.33 -5.52 -3.45
CA ILE A 69 18.57 -4.75 -3.71
C ILE A 69 19.79 -5.46 -3.11
N PHE A 70 19.65 -6.05 -1.91
CA PHE A 70 20.76 -6.72 -1.21
C PHE A 70 21.25 -8.01 -1.92
N GLN A 71 20.42 -8.63 -2.76
CA GLN A 71 20.83 -9.76 -3.61
C GLN A 71 21.59 -9.36 -4.89
N GLY A 72 22.01 -8.10 -5.04
CA GLY A 72 23.06 -7.69 -5.99
C GLY A 72 22.68 -7.68 -7.48
N ARG A 73 21.41 -7.84 -7.83
CA ARG A 73 20.96 -7.96 -9.24
C ARG A 73 20.51 -6.66 -9.92
N ILE A 74 20.32 -5.56 -9.17
CA ILE A 74 19.57 -4.38 -9.66
C ILE A 74 20.28 -3.05 -9.33
N THR A 75 21.53 -2.87 -9.74
CA THR A 75 22.22 -1.57 -9.58
C THR A 75 21.77 -0.53 -10.62
N HIS A 76 21.10 -0.92 -11.71
CA HIS A 76 20.81 -0.02 -12.85
C HIS A 76 19.33 0.31 -13.12
N ARG A 77 18.37 -0.11 -12.27
CA ARG A 77 16.92 0.11 -12.49
C ARG A 77 16.17 0.73 -11.31
N ILE A 78 16.77 1.74 -10.68
CA ILE A 78 16.16 2.50 -9.57
C ILE A 78 14.79 3.08 -9.98
N PHE A 79 14.60 3.47 -11.24
CA PHE A 79 13.32 4.00 -11.71
C PHE A 79 12.19 2.94 -11.73
N ALA A 80 12.46 1.72 -12.20
CA ALA A 80 11.47 0.65 -12.22
C ALA A 80 11.08 0.21 -10.80
N PHE A 81 12.02 0.27 -9.86
CA PHE A 81 11.78 0.04 -8.44
C PHE A 81 10.77 1.03 -7.86
N PHE A 82 10.98 2.34 -8.04
CA PHE A 82 10.06 3.36 -7.53
C PHE A 82 8.70 3.27 -8.21
N ALA A 83 8.64 2.94 -9.50
CA ALA A 83 7.40 2.72 -10.21
C ALA A 83 6.58 1.56 -9.63
N ARG A 84 7.22 0.42 -9.32
CA ARG A 84 6.54 -0.74 -8.69
C ARG A 84 5.98 -0.38 -7.31
N THR A 85 6.83 0.17 -6.44
CA THR A 85 6.42 0.62 -5.09
C THR A 85 5.27 1.63 -5.15
N PHE A 86 5.28 2.54 -6.13
CA PHE A 86 4.19 3.49 -6.33
C PHE A 86 2.88 2.81 -6.77
N ILE A 87 2.95 1.84 -7.68
CA ILE A 87 1.78 1.07 -8.15
C ILE A 87 1.18 0.25 -7.00
N ASP A 88 1.99 -0.50 -6.27
CA ASP A 88 1.52 -1.36 -5.17
C ASP A 88 0.87 -0.53 -4.05
N TYR A 89 1.46 0.62 -3.72
CA TYR A 89 0.90 1.54 -2.73
C TYR A 89 -0.40 2.20 -3.23
N SER A 90 -0.49 2.54 -4.52
CA SER A 90 -1.71 3.09 -5.12
C SER A 90 -2.86 2.08 -5.10
N ILE A 91 -2.59 0.81 -5.44
CA ILE A 91 -3.57 -0.28 -5.36
C ILE A 91 -4.01 -0.47 -3.90
N THR A 92 -3.07 -0.49 -2.96
CA THR A 92 -3.36 -0.58 -1.52
C THR A 92 -4.30 0.54 -1.06
N LEU A 93 -4.01 1.78 -1.44
CA LEU A 93 -4.88 2.92 -1.12
C LEU A 93 -6.27 2.78 -1.73
N LEU A 94 -6.36 2.28 -2.97
CA LEU A 94 -7.64 2.03 -3.63
C LEU A 94 -8.46 0.98 -2.87
N VAL A 95 -7.83 -0.10 -2.41
CA VAL A 95 -8.49 -1.12 -1.57
C VAL A 95 -9.05 -0.47 -0.29
N VAL A 96 -8.24 0.33 0.42
CA VAL A 96 -8.68 1.03 1.64
C VAL A 96 -9.87 1.95 1.36
N LEU A 97 -9.84 2.71 0.27
CA LEU A 97 -10.93 3.60 -0.13
C LEU A 97 -12.20 2.82 -0.44
N VAL A 98 -12.10 1.70 -1.17
CA VAL A 98 -13.24 0.83 -1.48
C VAL A 98 -13.83 0.25 -0.20
N VAL A 99 -12.99 -0.24 0.71
CA VAL A 99 -13.44 -0.81 2.00
C VAL A 99 -14.13 0.26 2.85
N LEU A 100 -13.51 1.43 3.06
CA LEU A 100 -14.11 2.51 3.83
C LEU A 100 -15.42 3.03 3.21
N SER A 101 -15.49 3.07 1.88
CA SER A 101 -16.72 3.46 1.16
C SER A 101 -17.81 2.41 1.31
N ALA A 102 -17.47 1.12 1.26
CA ALA A 102 -18.42 0.03 1.44
C ALA A 102 -18.98 -0.03 2.87
N LEU A 103 -18.22 0.47 3.85
CA LEU A 103 -18.65 0.55 5.24
C LEU A 103 -19.43 1.84 5.56
N ASP A 104 -19.58 2.78 4.62
CA ASP A 104 -20.15 4.12 4.88
C ASP A 104 -19.41 4.91 5.98
N HIS A 105 -18.13 4.58 6.22
CA HIS A 105 -17.26 5.18 7.23
C HIS A 105 -16.24 6.16 6.63
N LEU A 106 -16.52 6.67 5.43
CA LEU A 106 -15.68 7.64 4.72
C LEU A 106 -16.35 9.03 4.68
N PRO A 107 -16.21 9.87 5.73
CA PRO A 107 -16.89 11.16 5.84
C PRO A 107 -16.23 12.25 4.96
N ILE A 108 -16.16 12.04 3.64
CA ILE A 108 -15.50 12.98 2.70
C ILE A 108 -16.21 14.34 2.71
N PHE A 109 -17.55 14.34 2.79
CA PHE A 109 -18.36 15.55 2.66
C PHE A 109 -18.57 16.28 3.99
N SER A 110 -18.58 15.57 5.11
CA SER A 110 -18.77 16.15 6.44
C SER A 110 -17.45 16.56 7.08
N GLU A 111 -16.48 15.65 7.13
CA GLU A 111 -15.21 15.84 7.83
C GLU A 111 -14.02 15.32 7.00
N PRO A 112 -13.61 16.07 5.96
CA PRO A 112 -12.55 15.64 5.03
C PRO A 112 -11.24 15.27 5.73
N TRP A 113 -10.94 15.94 6.84
CA TRP A 113 -9.73 15.70 7.61
C TRP A 113 -9.74 14.37 8.36
N VAL A 114 -10.90 13.96 8.87
CA VAL A 114 -11.09 12.63 9.48
C VAL A 114 -11.01 11.56 8.40
N ALA A 115 -11.57 11.80 7.21
CA ALA A 115 -11.48 10.87 6.10
C ALA A 115 -10.01 10.58 5.71
N VAL A 116 -9.18 11.61 5.57
CA VAL A 116 -7.74 11.44 5.26
C VAL A 116 -7.03 10.66 6.37
N ARG A 117 -7.30 10.97 7.64
CA ARG A 117 -6.72 10.26 8.79
C ARG A 117 -7.08 8.78 8.79
N SER A 118 -8.35 8.44 8.60
CA SER A 118 -8.83 7.05 8.55
C SER A 118 -8.20 6.27 7.40
N VAL A 119 -8.06 6.89 6.23
CA VAL A 119 -7.35 6.27 5.08
C VAL A 119 -5.90 5.99 5.44
N VAL A 120 -5.18 6.94 6.05
CA VAL A 120 -3.78 6.72 6.45
C VAL A 120 -3.66 5.61 7.50
N VAL A 121 -4.52 5.62 8.52
CA VAL A 121 -4.52 4.60 9.59
C VAL A 121 -4.71 3.21 9.02
N LEU A 122 -5.66 3.03 8.09
CA LEU A 122 -5.93 1.73 7.47
C LEU A 122 -4.94 1.37 6.37
N SER A 123 -4.30 2.36 5.74
CA SER A 123 -3.24 2.12 4.74
C SER A 123 -2.03 1.40 5.33
N LEU A 124 -1.74 1.59 6.63
CA LEU A 124 -0.64 0.90 7.30
C LEU A 124 -0.85 -0.64 7.31
N PRO A 125 -1.88 -1.19 7.99
CA PRO A 125 -2.11 -2.64 7.98
C PRO A 125 -2.38 -3.19 6.58
N ALA A 126 -3.06 -2.42 5.71
CA ALA A 126 -3.27 -2.82 4.32
C ALA A 126 -1.94 -2.98 3.57
N SER A 127 -1.03 -2.01 3.67
CA SER A 127 0.28 -2.07 3.00
C SER A 127 1.14 -3.23 3.49
N MET A 128 1.09 -3.55 4.78
CA MET A 128 1.76 -4.73 5.33
C MET A 128 1.22 -6.02 4.70
N GLY A 129 -0.11 -6.15 4.62
CA GLY A 129 -0.75 -7.34 4.06
C GLY A 129 -0.44 -7.52 2.58
N ALA A 130 -0.51 -6.44 1.80
CA ALA A 130 -0.15 -6.41 0.39
C ALA A 130 1.28 -6.92 0.15
N VAL A 131 2.24 -6.39 0.92
CA VAL A 131 3.66 -6.72 0.78
C VAL A 131 3.95 -8.15 1.19
N VAL A 132 3.33 -8.66 2.26
CA VAL A 132 3.51 -10.05 2.69
C VAL A 132 2.99 -11.02 1.62
N VAL A 133 1.84 -10.76 1.00
CA VAL A 133 1.31 -11.64 -0.04
C VAL A 133 2.10 -11.52 -1.35
N ASP A 134 2.48 -10.32 -1.78
CA ASP A 134 3.39 -10.10 -2.92
C ASP A 134 4.77 -10.75 -2.72
N SER A 135 5.11 -11.08 -1.46
CA SER A 135 6.36 -11.74 -1.13
C SER A 135 6.43 -13.23 -1.47
N PHE A 136 5.29 -13.91 -1.49
CA PHE A 136 5.22 -15.36 -1.61
C PHE A 136 5.53 -15.89 -3.03
N ASP A 137 5.45 -15.05 -4.05
CA ASP A 137 5.68 -15.46 -5.44
C ASP A 137 7.16 -15.40 -5.88
N LYS A 138 8.04 -14.79 -5.08
CA LYS A 138 9.45 -14.55 -5.49
C LYS A 138 10.46 -15.56 -4.94
N GLU A 139 10.02 -16.78 -4.61
CA GLU A 139 10.89 -17.91 -4.22
C GLU A 139 11.34 -18.78 -5.41
#